data_AF-A0A3P7VVQ2-F1
#
_entry.id   AF-A0A3P7VVQ2-F1
#
_cell.length_a   1.000
_cell.length_b   1.000
_cell.length_c   1.000
_cell.angle_alpha   90.00
_cell.angle_beta   90.00
_cell.angle_gamma   90.00
#
_symmetry.space_group_name_H-M   'P 1'
#
loop_
_entity.id
_entity.type
_entity.pdbx_description
1 polymer ?
#
loop_
_entity_poly.entity_id
_entity_poly.type
_entity_poly.pdbx_seq_one_letter_code
_entity_poly.pdbx_strand_id
1 'polypeptide(L)'
;MQQNYIVQTGDPTGTGNGGQSVFAYVSIFFCILNFIVAATYVIHFSYLYGDQARYFEPELVPKLRHTRIGIVSMVNNGADMLGSQFFITLGDNLDYLDEKHTIFGQVTEGLDTLEKLNQEICDEQNRPFRDIRIAHTIILDDPFDDPKQLRFPDRSPSPTIDLLNVSQIALDQFLNEEEGKTEEEIQKEIEAKDMAAQAQILEMVGDLHYADEKPPDNVLFVCKLNPVTTDEDLEIIFSRFGKIKCCEIIRDRKTNASLQYAFIEFEEVRYHK
;
A
#
# COMPACT_ATOMS: atom_id res chain seq x y z
N MET A 1 10.70 8.14 5.31
CA MET A 1 9.91 6.99 5.79
C MET A 1 10.84 6.03 6.48
N GLN A 2 10.48 5.59 7.67
CA GLN A 2 11.22 4.59 8.44
C GLN A 2 10.27 3.45 8.76
N GLN A 3 10.68 2.23 8.41
CA GLN A 3 9.87 1.04 8.59
C GLN A 3 9.60 0.79 10.07
N ASN A 4 8.36 0.42 10.40
CA ASN A 4 7.84 0.21 11.75
C ASN A 4 8.01 1.42 12.69
N TYR A 5 8.10 2.62 12.13
CA TYR A 5 8.26 3.84 12.90
C TYR A 5 7.32 4.94 12.40
N ILE A 6 7.72 5.74 11.41
CA ILE A 6 6.91 6.85 10.89
C ILE A 6 7.08 7.03 9.39
N VAL A 7 6.01 7.52 8.76
CA VAL A 7 6.04 8.11 7.42
C VAL A 7 5.77 9.60 7.54
N GLN A 8 6.71 10.42 7.05
CA GLN A 8 6.63 11.88 7.08
C GLN A 8 6.25 12.43 5.71
N THR A 9 5.39 13.44 5.69
CA THR A 9 4.91 14.13 4.48
C THR A 9 4.53 15.58 4.80
N GLY A 10 3.90 16.29 3.85
CA GLY A 10 3.43 17.66 4.03
C GLY A 10 4.47 18.75 3.71
N ASP A 11 5.58 18.38 3.06
CA ASP A 11 6.52 19.32 2.45
C ASP A 11 6.30 19.41 0.93
N PRO A 12 5.74 20.52 0.40
CA PRO A 12 5.54 20.71 -1.04
C PRO A 12 6.84 20.68 -1.86
N THR A 13 7.99 20.93 -1.24
CA THR A 13 9.31 20.94 -1.90
C THR A 13 9.96 19.57 -1.97
N GLY A 14 9.48 18.61 -1.16
CA GLY A 14 10.07 17.27 -1.05
C GLY A 14 11.50 17.23 -0.47
N THR A 15 11.99 18.34 0.09
CA THR A 15 13.35 18.41 0.65
C THR A 15 13.43 17.97 2.11
N GLY A 16 12.31 18.03 2.83
CA GLY A 16 12.19 17.80 4.27
C GLY A 16 12.26 19.09 5.11
N ASN A 17 12.60 20.23 4.49
CA ASN A 17 12.77 21.51 5.16
C ASN A 17 11.74 22.57 4.72
N GLY A 18 10.85 22.24 3.78
CA GLY A 18 9.83 23.16 3.30
C GLY A 18 8.51 23.09 4.07
N GLY A 19 7.48 23.72 3.51
CA GLY A 19 6.16 23.79 4.14
C GLY A 19 5.96 25.03 5.01
N GLN A 20 4.73 25.53 5.04
CA GLN A 20 4.32 26.73 5.78
C GLN A 20 2.88 26.55 6.26
N SER A 21 2.55 27.14 7.41
CA SER A 21 1.19 27.13 7.93
C SER A 21 0.28 28.12 7.19
N VAL A 22 -1.03 27.89 7.26
CA VAL A 22 -2.04 28.81 6.72
C VAL A 22 -2.00 30.19 7.38
N PHE A 23 -1.49 30.27 8.62
CA PHE A 23 -1.35 31.50 9.38
C PHE A 23 -0.30 32.46 8.80
N ALA A 24 0.56 31.99 7.89
CA ALA A 24 1.41 32.86 7.09
C ALA A 24 0.59 33.77 6.15
N TYR A 25 -0.58 33.30 5.72
CA TYR A 25 -1.45 33.98 4.74
C TYR A 25 -2.63 34.69 5.39
N VAL A 26 -3.01 34.28 6.61
CA VAL A 26 -4.15 34.83 7.35
C VAL A 26 -3.64 35.70 8.48
N SER A 27 -4.03 36.97 8.53
CA SER A 27 -3.77 37.79 9.73
C SER A 27 -4.72 37.34 10.84
N ILE A 28 -4.22 36.54 11.78
CA ILE A 28 -5.05 36.10 12.91
C ILE A 28 -5.24 37.27 13.88
N PHE A 29 -6.50 37.60 14.14
CA PHE A 29 -6.90 38.41 15.29
C PHE A 29 -6.88 37.49 16.52
N PHE A 30 -5.73 37.29 17.17
CA PHE A 30 -5.66 36.45 18.37
C PHE A 30 -6.33 37.22 19.53
N CYS A 31 -7.61 36.93 19.75
CA CYS A 31 -8.37 37.39 20.89
C CYS A 31 -8.00 36.52 22.10
N ILE A 32 -6.82 36.77 22.68
CA ILE A 32 -6.55 36.33 24.05
C ILE A 32 -6.49 37.57 24.93
N LEU A 33 -7.28 37.48 26.01
CA LEU A 33 -7.39 38.37 27.15
C LEU A 33 -8.46 39.47 27.06
N ASN A 34 -9.51 39.26 27.85
CA ASN A 34 -10.37 40.31 28.40
C ASN A 34 -9.51 41.41 29.06
N PHE A 35 -9.17 42.49 28.34
CA PHE A 35 -9.10 43.87 28.85
C PHE A 35 -8.68 44.84 27.73
N ILE A 36 -9.51 45.86 27.47
CA ILE A 36 -9.17 47.22 26.99
C ILE A 36 -8.03 47.27 25.95
N VAL A 37 -8.27 47.37 24.64
CA VAL A 37 -8.54 48.64 23.94
C VAL A 37 -9.19 48.31 22.60
N ALA A 38 -10.41 48.78 22.40
CA ALA A 38 -10.97 48.99 21.07
C ALA A 38 -10.34 50.27 20.49
N ALA A 39 -9.39 50.14 19.56
CA ALA A 39 -9.02 51.19 18.59
C ALA A 39 -7.93 50.72 17.61
N THR A 40 -8.31 50.60 16.33
CA THR A 40 -7.54 51.16 15.21
C THR A 40 -6.14 50.62 14.91
N TYR A 41 -5.92 49.31 14.89
CA TYR A 41 -4.71 48.74 14.28
C TYR A 41 -5.00 47.41 13.59
N VAL A 42 -5.34 47.48 12.30
CA VAL A 42 -5.24 46.33 11.38
C VAL A 42 -3.75 46.18 11.06
N ILE A 43 -3.02 45.44 11.89
CA ILE A 43 -1.63 45.12 11.60
C ILE A 43 -1.60 43.73 10.99
N HIS A 44 -1.11 43.66 9.75
CA HIS A 44 -0.79 42.39 9.09
C HIS A 44 0.11 41.58 10.03
N PHE A 45 -0.33 40.38 10.45
CA PHE A 45 0.46 39.51 11.33
C PHE A 45 1.83 39.16 10.69
N SER A 46 1.85 39.05 9.36
CA SER A 46 3.06 38.89 8.53
C SER A 46 4.04 40.08 8.58
N TYR A 47 3.56 41.31 8.85
CA TYR A 47 4.38 42.52 8.92
C TYR A 47 5.01 42.75 10.30
N LEU A 48 4.45 42.14 11.36
CA LEU A 48 4.96 42.21 12.74
C LEU A 48 5.93 41.07 13.08
N TYR A 49 5.71 39.86 12.54
CA TYR A 49 6.45 38.65 12.93
C TYR A 49 7.39 38.06 11.86
N GLY A 50 7.43 38.61 10.64
CA GLY A 50 8.38 38.19 9.61
C GLY A 50 8.37 36.67 9.35
N ASP A 51 9.54 36.03 9.37
CA ASP A 51 9.70 34.58 9.15
C ASP A 51 8.99 33.71 10.21
N GLN A 52 8.64 34.25 11.39
CA GLN A 52 7.91 33.50 12.43
C GLN A 52 6.44 33.30 12.09
N ALA A 53 5.87 34.08 11.17
CA ALA A 53 4.49 33.88 10.72
C ALA A 53 4.30 32.57 9.91
N ARG A 54 5.39 31.91 9.50
CA ARG A 54 5.33 30.63 8.79
C ARG A 54 4.89 29.48 9.67
N TYR A 55 5.08 29.59 10.98
CA TYR A 55 4.86 28.50 11.93
C TYR A 55 3.81 28.89 12.98
N PHE A 56 3.25 27.89 13.64
CA PHE A 56 2.35 28.07 14.78
C PHE A 56 2.79 27.22 15.97
N GLU A 57 2.29 27.57 17.15
CA GLU A 57 2.64 26.93 18.41
C GLU A 57 1.89 25.60 18.59
N PRO A 58 2.50 24.59 19.24
CA PRO A 58 1.89 23.29 19.48
C PRO A 58 0.73 23.36 20.48
N GLU A 59 -0.27 22.50 20.28
CA GLU A 59 -1.33 22.30 21.26
C GLU A 59 -0.80 21.48 22.44
N LEU A 60 -0.86 22.07 23.64
CA LEU A 60 -0.25 21.53 24.86
C LEU A 60 -1.11 20.49 25.61
N VAL A 61 -2.32 20.19 25.14
CA VAL A 61 -3.24 19.25 25.82
C VAL A 61 -3.40 17.99 24.98
N PRO A 62 -2.49 17.00 25.09
CA PRO A 62 -2.60 15.75 24.37
C PRO A 62 -3.81 14.94 24.87
N LYS A 63 -4.81 14.76 24.00
CA LYS A 63 -5.97 13.87 24.26
C LYS A 63 -5.70 12.43 23.80
N LEU A 64 -4.72 12.26 22.93
CA LEU A 64 -4.32 11.01 22.29
C LEU A 64 -2.87 10.72 22.61
N ARG A 65 -2.44 9.47 22.33
CA ARG A 65 -1.07 8.98 22.51
C ARG A 65 -0.68 8.14 21.31
N HIS A 66 0.61 8.09 20.98
CA HIS A 66 1.15 7.30 19.87
C HIS A 66 1.23 5.80 20.21
N THR A 67 0.13 5.22 20.67
CA THR A 67 0.10 3.82 21.16
C THR A 67 0.04 2.79 20.04
N ARG A 68 -0.50 3.16 18.87
CA ARG A 68 -0.78 2.24 17.76
C ARG A 68 -0.45 2.86 16.41
N ILE A 69 -0.34 2.01 15.39
CA ILE A 69 -0.29 2.43 13.98
C ILE A 69 -1.46 3.36 13.60
N GLY A 70 -1.18 4.33 12.72
CA GLY A 70 -2.20 5.22 12.15
C GLY A 70 -2.51 6.47 12.97
N ILE A 71 -1.75 6.80 14.01
CA ILE A 71 -1.82 8.10 14.68
C ILE A 71 -1.14 9.16 13.80
N VAL A 72 -1.79 10.31 13.63
CA VAL A 72 -1.36 11.43 12.78
C VAL A 72 -0.96 12.63 13.63
N SER A 73 0.26 13.12 13.42
CA SER A 73 0.88 14.14 14.27
C SER A 73 1.71 15.14 13.48
N MET A 74 1.79 16.37 13.99
CA MET A 74 2.58 17.43 13.37
C MET A 74 4.07 17.24 13.60
N VAL A 75 4.88 17.49 12.57
CA VAL A 75 6.34 17.53 12.70
C VAL A 75 6.72 18.85 13.37
N ASN A 76 7.53 18.76 14.42
CA ASN A 76 8.11 19.92 15.08
C ASN A 76 9.49 20.18 14.47
N ASN A 77 9.66 21.33 13.80
CA ASN A 77 10.90 21.70 13.13
C ASN A 77 11.98 22.25 14.10
N GLY A 78 11.73 22.12 15.41
CA GLY A 78 12.56 22.67 16.48
C GLY A 78 12.00 24.00 17.00
N ALA A 79 12.26 24.28 18.28
CA ALA A 79 11.74 25.43 19.01
C ALA A 79 10.20 25.55 18.98
N ASP A 80 9.50 24.40 18.96
CA ASP A 80 8.04 24.32 19.02
C ASP A 80 7.35 25.08 17.88
N MET A 81 7.94 24.99 16.68
CA MET A 81 7.43 25.57 15.45
C MET A 81 6.81 24.50 14.55
N LEU A 82 5.49 24.54 14.41
CA LEU A 82 4.72 23.65 13.55
C LEU A 82 4.40 24.32 12.21
N GLY A 83 4.56 23.58 11.11
CA GLY A 83 4.35 24.07 9.74
C GLY A 83 3.19 23.36 9.04
N SER A 84 3.43 22.91 7.81
CA SER A 84 2.51 22.01 7.08
C SER A 84 2.95 20.54 7.11
N GLN A 85 4.12 20.25 7.68
CA GLN A 85 4.66 18.90 7.74
C GLN A 85 4.00 18.10 8.85
N PHE A 86 3.61 16.87 8.53
CA PHE A 86 3.02 15.93 9.46
C PHE A 86 3.54 14.52 9.17
N PHE A 87 3.39 13.64 10.14
CA PHE A 87 3.73 12.24 10.00
C PHE A 87 2.60 11.34 10.47
N ILE A 88 2.62 10.11 9.96
CA ILE A 88 1.73 9.03 10.36
C ILE A 88 2.60 7.93 10.95
N THR A 89 2.18 7.40 12.09
CA THR A 89 2.85 6.27 12.75
C THR A 89 2.62 4.98 11.97
N LEU A 90 3.70 4.23 11.74
CA LEU A 90 3.73 2.91 11.11
C LEU A 90 4.07 1.78 12.09
N GLY A 91 4.42 2.12 13.33
CA GLY A 91 4.70 1.18 14.41
C GLY A 91 3.86 1.46 15.65
N ASP A 92 3.81 0.49 16.54
CA ASP A 92 3.11 0.58 17.81
C ASP A 92 4.03 1.08 18.94
N ASN A 93 3.44 1.58 20.02
CA ASN A 93 4.11 2.01 21.25
C ASN A 93 5.23 3.06 21.04
N LEU A 94 4.90 4.14 20.32
CA LEU A 94 5.80 5.27 20.07
C LEU A 94 5.57 6.43 21.06
N ASP A 95 5.23 6.10 22.32
CA ASP A 95 4.81 7.05 23.36
C ASP A 95 5.84 8.16 23.65
N TYR A 96 7.12 7.94 23.35
CA TYR A 96 8.18 8.94 23.51
C TYR A 96 8.06 10.14 22.55
N LEU A 97 7.12 10.09 21.60
CA LEU A 97 6.78 11.19 20.70
C LEU A 97 5.66 12.10 21.25
N ASP A 98 4.89 11.65 22.25
CA ASP A 98 3.69 12.34 22.74
C ASP A 98 3.95 13.77 23.24
N GLU A 99 5.07 13.99 23.94
CA GLU A 99 5.40 15.31 24.50
C GLU A 99 6.09 16.25 23.51
N LYS A 100 6.51 15.73 22.35
CA LYS A 100 7.30 16.46 21.35
C LYS A 100 6.47 16.87 20.14
N HIS A 101 5.44 16.11 19.84
CA HIS A 101 4.64 16.23 18.63
C HIS A 101 3.16 16.33 18.97
N THR A 102 2.50 17.36 18.44
CA THR A 102 1.06 17.54 18.61
C THR A 102 0.31 16.53 17.74
N ILE A 103 -0.48 15.68 18.40
CA ILE A 103 -1.39 14.72 17.76
C ILE A 103 -2.68 15.44 17.40
N PHE A 104 -3.10 15.38 16.13
CA PHE A 104 -4.33 16.04 15.67
C PHE A 104 -5.33 15.07 15.03
N GLY A 105 -4.96 13.81 14.80
CA GLY A 105 -5.87 12.85 14.18
C GLY A 105 -5.42 11.39 14.29
N GLN A 106 -6.30 10.51 13.84
CA GLN A 106 -6.02 9.08 13.69
C GLN A 106 -6.70 8.57 12.41
N VAL A 107 -6.01 7.69 11.70
CA VAL A 107 -6.53 6.93 10.56
C VAL A 107 -7.57 5.93 11.05
N THR A 108 -8.78 6.03 10.50
CA THR A 108 -9.91 5.12 10.81
C THR A 108 -10.07 4.02 9.77
N GLU A 109 -9.80 4.33 8.49
CA GLU A 109 -9.92 3.42 7.35
C GLU A 109 -8.64 3.47 6.50
N GLY A 110 -8.32 2.39 5.78
CA GLY A 110 -7.15 2.33 4.90
C GLY A 110 -5.85 1.91 5.61
N LEU A 111 -5.93 1.13 6.69
CA LEU A 111 -4.74 0.56 7.36
C LEU A 111 -3.92 -0.34 6.43
N ASP A 112 -4.56 -1.01 5.47
CA ASP A 112 -3.89 -1.79 4.43
C ASP A 112 -2.94 -0.94 3.56
N THR A 113 -3.27 0.33 3.37
CA THR A 113 -2.43 1.28 2.65
C THR A 113 -1.22 1.67 3.49
N LEU A 114 -1.39 1.83 4.81
CA LEU A 114 -0.26 2.05 5.71
C LEU A 114 0.67 0.84 5.78
N GLU A 115 0.11 -0.38 5.76
CA GLU A 115 0.91 -1.61 5.69
C GLU A 115 1.74 -1.69 4.40
N LYS A 116 1.13 -1.38 3.25
CA LYS A 116 1.85 -1.29 1.97
C LYS A 116 2.96 -0.24 2.04
N LEU A 117 2.66 0.95 2.57
CA LEU A 117 3.68 1.99 2.77
C LEU A 117 4.83 1.49 3.64
N ASN A 118 4.53 0.77 4.72
CA ASN A 118 5.54 0.24 5.62
C ASN A 118 6.45 -0.83 4.99
N GLN A 119 6.03 -1.46 3.89
CA GLN A 119 6.81 -2.45 3.15
C GLN A 119 7.71 -1.83 2.07
N GLU A 120 7.54 -0.53 1.77
CA GLU A 120 8.31 0.14 0.73
C GLU A 120 9.79 0.29 1.11
N ILE A 121 10.66 0.03 0.14
CA ILE A 121 12.11 0.07 0.34
C ILE A 121 12.58 1.53 0.25
N CYS A 122 13.40 1.95 1.22
CA CYS A 122 13.96 3.29 1.28
C CYS A 122 15.47 3.31 1.00
N ASP A 123 15.95 4.46 0.55
CA ASP A 123 17.36 4.78 0.41
C ASP A 123 18.02 5.10 1.77
N GLU A 124 19.31 5.42 1.76
CA GLU A 124 20.08 5.79 2.96
C GLU A 124 19.56 7.07 3.64
N GLN A 125 18.86 7.93 2.90
CA GLN A 125 18.24 9.17 3.36
C GLN A 125 16.79 8.96 3.81
N ASN A 126 16.34 7.70 3.95
CA ASN A 126 14.97 7.34 4.31
C ASN A 126 13.92 7.87 3.31
N ARG A 127 14.25 8.03 2.03
CA ARG A 127 13.29 8.32 0.96
C ARG A 127 12.95 7.03 0.23
N PRO A 128 11.65 6.77 -0.06
CA PRO A 128 11.26 5.58 -0.77
C PRO A 128 11.78 5.60 -2.22
N PHE A 129 12.17 4.43 -2.74
CA PHE A 129 12.57 4.27 -4.15
C PHE A 129 11.41 4.45 -5.11
N ARG A 130 10.23 4.01 -4.69
CA ARG A 130 8.98 4.31 -5.38
C ARG A 130 8.47 5.67 -4.93
N ASP A 131 8.12 6.52 -5.88
CA ASP A 131 7.57 7.83 -5.56
C ASP A 131 6.10 7.71 -5.14
N ILE A 132 5.79 8.19 -3.93
CA ILE A 132 4.48 8.08 -3.31
C ILE A 132 3.95 9.48 -3.05
N ARG A 133 2.84 9.82 -3.69
CA ARG A 133 2.26 11.17 -3.66
C ARG A 133 0.80 11.14 -3.21
N ILE A 134 0.41 12.17 -2.47
CA ILE A 134 -1.00 12.44 -2.17
C ILE A 134 -1.62 13.05 -3.43
N ALA A 135 -2.51 12.30 -4.09
CA ALA A 135 -3.15 12.74 -5.31
C ALA A 135 -4.21 13.83 -5.05
N HIS A 136 -5.12 13.56 -4.10
CA HIS A 136 -6.23 14.43 -3.77
C HIS A 136 -6.68 14.21 -2.33
N THR A 137 -7.15 15.27 -1.67
CA THR A 137 -7.72 15.23 -0.32
C THR A 137 -9.17 15.69 -0.37
N ILE A 138 -10.09 14.91 0.22
CA ILE A 138 -11.51 15.24 0.30
C ILE A 138 -11.85 15.51 1.76
N ILE A 139 -12.44 16.67 2.04
CA ILE A 139 -12.99 17.00 3.37
C ILE A 139 -14.42 16.46 3.41
N LEU A 140 -14.68 15.53 4.33
CA LEU A 140 -16.00 14.88 4.46
C LEU A 140 -16.98 15.74 5.25
N ASP A 141 -16.51 16.36 6.32
CA ASP A 141 -17.27 17.24 7.20
C ASP A 141 -16.30 18.31 7.73
N ASP A 142 -16.65 19.58 7.53
CA ASP A 142 -15.89 20.71 8.05
C ASP A 142 -16.70 21.41 9.15
N PRO A 143 -16.31 21.25 10.44
CA PRO A 143 -17.01 21.86 11.54
C PRO A 143 -16.66 23.34 11.74
N PHE A 144 -15.72 23.90 10.98
CA PHE A 144 -15.23 25.27 11.14
C PHE A 144 -15.59 26.15 9.94
N ASP A 145 -15.86 27.43 10.21
CA ASP A 145 -16.06 28.41 9.14
C ASP A 145 -14.72 28.85 8.54
N ASP A 146 -14.66 28.94 7.21
CA ASP A 146 -13.48 29.43 6.50
C ASP A 146 -13.13 30.89 6.85
N PRO A 147 -11.84 31.20 7.10
CA PRO A 147 -11.42 32.58 7.31
C PRO A 147 -11.58 33.39 6.03
N LYS A 148 -12.25 34.55 6.11
CA LYS A 148 -12.63 35.42 4.97
C LYS A 148 -11.47 35.89 4.07
N GLN A 149 -10.23 35.81 4.55
CA GLN A 149 -9.02 36.24 3.83
C GLN A 149 -8.27 35.07 3.18
N LEU A 150 -8.71 33.83 3.43
CA LEU A 150 -8.10 32.65 2.87
C LEU A 150 -8.48 32.53 1.38
N ARG A 151 -7.47 32.61 0.51
CA ARG A 151 -7.65 32.29 -0.91
C ARG A 151 -7.15 30.87 -1.14
N PHE A 152 -8.07 29.97 -1.44
CA PHE A 152 -7.72 28.63 -1.88
C PHE A 152 -7.10 28.69 -3.27
N PRO A 153 -5.98 28.01 -3.51
CA PRO A 153 -5.45 27.86 -4.85
C PRO A 153 -6.38 26.96 -5.67
N ASP A 154 -6.62 27.32 -6.93
CA ASP A 154 -7.51 26.56 -7.84
C ASP A 154 -6.97 25.15 -8.17
N ARG A 155 -5.68 24.91 -7.92
CA ARG A 155 -5.00 23.63 -8.18
C ARG A 155 -3.81 23.44 -7.25
N SER A 156 -3.47 22.17 -7.00
CA SER A 156 -2.22 21.80 -6.34
C SER A 156 -1.01 22.35 -7.12
N PRO A 157 0.07 22.76 -6.42
CA PRO A 157 1.30 23.18 -7.08
C PRO A 157 1.85 22.05 -7.95
N SER A 158 2.33 22.39 -9.15
CA SER A 158 2.99 21.41 -10.01
C SER A 158 4.32 20.97 -9.39
N PRO A 159 4.70 19.69 -9.50
CA PRO A 159 5.99 19.21 -9.02
C PRO A 159 7.14 19.96 -9.72
N THR A 160 8.19 20.26 -8.97
CA THR A 160 9.41 20.89 -9.47
C THR A 160 10.12 20.00 -10.49
N ILE A 161 10.86 20.58 -11.44
CA ILE A 161 11.66 19.83 -12.44
C ILE A 161 12.61 18.83 -11.77
N ASP A 162 13.22 19.20 -10.64
CA ASP A 162 14.10 18.32 -9.87
C ASP A 162 13.38 17.08 -9.31
N LEU A 163 12.08 17.20 -8.97
CA LEU A 163 11.23 16.09 -8.54
C LEU A 163 10.82 15.17 -9.71
N LEU A 164 10.88 15.66 -10.95
CA LEU A 164 10.59 14.87 -12.15
C LEU A 164 11.82 14.12 -12.67
N ASN A 165 13.02 14.60 -12.34
CA ASN A 165 14.29 14.04 -12.80
C ASN A 165 14.89 13.00 -11.84
N VAL A 166 14.28 12.76 -10.67
CA VAL A 166 14.76 11.72 -9.75
C VAL A 166 14.56 10.36 -10.41
N SER A 167 15.59 9.52 -10.38
CA SER A 167 15.56 8.11 -10.74
C SER A 167 14.74 7.28 -9.74
N GLN A 168 13.55 7.78 -9.39
CA GLN A 168 12.53 7.06 -8.67
C GLN A 168 11.65 6.38 -9.72
N ILE A 169 11.23 5.16 -9.43
CA ILE A 169 10.28 4.45 -10.27
C ILE A 169 9.00 5.27 -10.24
N ALA A 170 8.65 5.88 -11.37
CA ALA A 170 7.44 6.70 -11.48
C ALA A 170 6.22 5.85 -11.12
N LEU A 171 5.16 6.47 -10.59
CA LEU A 171 3.93 5.78 -10.17
C LEU A 171 3.35 4.87 -11.28
N ASP A 172 3.54 5.27 -12.54
CA ASP A 172 3.06 4.59 -13.76
C ASP A 172 4.05 3.58 -14.38
N GLN A 173 5.26 3.47 -13.84
CA GLN A 173 6.16 2.36 -14.19
C GLN A 173 5.73 1.15 -13.38
N PHE A 174 4.93 0.28 -14.01
CA PHE A 174 4.76 -1.08 -13.51
C PHE A 174 6.16 -1.68 -13.37
N LEU A 175 6.51 -2.14 -12.17
CA LEU A 175 7.59 -3.10 -12.03
C LEU A 175 7.14 -4.34 -12.81
N ASN A 176 7.54 -4.44 -14.09
CA ASN A 176 7.50 -5.72 -14.77
C ASN A 176 8.47 -6.60 -14.00
N GLU A 177 7.95 -7.50 -13.17
CA GLU A 177 8.75 -8.49 -12.45
C GLU A 177 9.58 -9.37 -13.40
N GLU A 178 9.31 -9.30 -14.70
CA GLU A 178 9.99 -9.97 -15.82
C GLU A 178 11.07 -9.10 -16.51
N GLU A 179 11.09 -7.78 -16.31
CA GLU A 179 11.99 -6.88 -17.04
C GLU A 179 13.40 -6.93 -16.44
N GLY A 180 14.27 -7.68 -17.11
CA GLY A 180 15.67 -7.91 -16.71
C GLY A 180 15.98 -9.34 -16.27
N LYS A 181 14.96 -10.21 -16.15
CA LYS A 181 15.17 -11.65 -15.93
C LYS A 181 15.39 -12.36 -17.26
N THR A 182 16.32 -13.30 -17.27
CA THR A 182 16.50 -14.20 -18.43
C THR A 182 15.31 -15.14 -18.55
N GLU A 183 15.01 -15.64 -19.76
CA GLU A 183 13.89 -16.59 -19.99
C GLU A 183 13.98 -17.82 -19.06
N GLU A 184 15.19 -18.25 -18.71
CA GLU A 184 15.44 -19.36 -17.78
C GLU A 184 15.03 -19.05 -16.34
N GLU A 185 15.22 -17.82 -15.87
CA GLU A 185 14.85 -17.39 -14.52
C GLU A 185 13.32 -17.24 -14.38
N ILE A 186 12.67 -16.72 -15.42
CA ILE A 186 11.21 -16.59 -15.49
C ILE A 186 10.58 -17.98 -15.44
N GLN A 187 11.07 -18.93 -16.25
CA GLN A 187 10.57 -20.31 -16.27
C GLN A 187 10.72 -20.99 -14.90
N LYS A 188 11.86 -20.82 -14.24
CA LYS A 188 12.12 -21.39 -12.91
C LYS A 188 11.20 -20.82 -11.83
N GLU A 189 10.87 -19.54 -11.91
CA GLU A 189 9.98 -18.88 -10.96
C GLU A 189 8.52 -19.30 -11.16
N ILE A 190 8.09 -19.46 -12.41
CA ILE A 190 6.76 -20.00 -12.76
C ILE A 190 6.65 -21.44 -12.24
N GLU A 191 7.66 -22.28 -12.48
CA GLU A 191 7.69 -23.66 -11.99
C GLU A 191 7.66 -23.73 -10.45
N ALA A 192 8.37 -22.84 -9.77
CA ALA A 192 8.36 -22.76 -8.32
C ALA A 192 7.01 -22.31 -7.76
N LYS A 193 6.37 -21.31 -8.39
CA LYS A 193 5.04 -20.82 -8.02
C LYS A 193 3.97 -21.88 -8.29
N ASP A 194 4.06 -22.59 -9.41
CA ASP A 194 3.18 -23.71 -9.75
C ASP A 194 3.36 -24.88 -8.79
N MET A 195 4.60 -25.25 -8.42
CA MET A 195 4.86 -26.26 -7.41
C MET A 195 4.30 -25.86 -6.04
N ALA A 196 4.47 -24.59 -5.63
CA ALA A 196 3.93 -24.11 -4.36
C ALA A 196 2.39 -24.11 -4.34
N ALA A 197 1.76 -23.67 -5.43
CA ALA A 197 0.31 -23.72 -5.57
C ALA A 197 -0.22 -25.16 -5.57
N GLN A 198 0.46 -26.08 -6.26
CA GLN A 198 0.14 -27.50 -6.24
C GLN A 198 0.30 -28.11 -4.85
N ALA A 199 1.41 -27.82 -4.15
CA ALA A 199 1.63 -28.29 -2.78
C ALA A 199 0.54 -27.81 -1.82
N GLN A 200 0.14 -26.54 -1.93
CA GLN A 200 -0.94 -25.95 -1.13
C GLN A 200 -2.31 -26.58 -1.44
N ILE A 201 -2.59 -26.87 -2.72
CA ILE A 201 -3.81 -27.59 -3.12
C ILE A 201 -3.80 -29.01 -2.56
N LEU A 202 -2.68 -29.74 -2.65
CA LEU A 202 -2.55 -31.08 -2.10
C LEU A 202 -2.68 -31.10 -0.57
N GLU A 203 -2.13 -30.10 0.12
CA GLU A 203 -2.29 -29.93 1.57
C GLU A 203 -3.76 -29.72 1.96
N MET A 204 -4.51 -28.94 1.20
CA MET A 204 -5.95 -28.72 1.42
C MET A 204 -6.81 -29.96 1.13
N VAL A 205 -6.33 -30.89 0.28
CA VAL A 205 -7.07 -32.11 -0.11
C VAL A 205 -6.88 -33.27 0.88
N GLY A 206 -5.93 -33.18 1.82
CA GLY A 206 -5.93 -33.98 3.04
C GLY A 206 -6.00 -35.50 2.83
N ASP A 207 -5.04 -36.08 2.09
CA ASP A 207 -4.53 -37.43 2.37
C ASP A 207 -3.19 -37.66 1.65
N LEU A 208 -2.22 -38.18 2.41
CA LEU A 208 -0.81 -38.39 2.07
C LEU A 208 -0.59 -39.32 0.86
N HIS A 209 0.52 -39.18 0.13
CA HIS A 209 1.72 -40.07 0.13
C HIS A 209 2.77 -39.56 -0.89
N TYR A 210 3.99 -39.29 -0.40
CA TYR A 210 5.25 -38.97 -1.10
C TYR A 210 5.26 -37.79 -2.10
N ALA A 211 5.52 -36.58 -1.56
CA ALA A 211 5.66 -35.31 -2.30
C ALA A 211 6.88 -35.20 -3.25
N ASP A 212 7.70 -36.25 -3.38
CA ASP A 212 8.94 -36.23 -4.20
C ASP A 212 8.89 -37.18 -5.41
N GLU A 213 7.81 -37.94 -5.61
CA GLU A 213 7.69 -38.80 -6.79
C GLU A 213 6.94 -38.07 -7.91
N LYS A 214 7.67 -37.70 -8.97
CA LYS A 214 7.08 -37.27 -10.23
C LYS A 214 6.03 -38.32 -10.63
N PRO A 215 4.76 -37.93 -10.88
CA PRO A 215 3.76 -38.88 -11.33
C PRO A 215 4.29 -39.56 -12.60
N PRO A 216 4.09 -40.88 -12.74
CA PRO A 216 4.69 -41.64 -13.82
C PRO A 216 4.24 -41.08 -15.18
N ASP A 217 5.16 -41.03 -16.15
CA ASP A 217 5.00 -40.33 -17.44
C ASP A 217 3.82 -40.83 -18.30
N ASN A 218 3.18 -41.94 -17.90
CA ASN A 218 2.02 -42.53 -18.56
C ASN A 218 0.67 -42.03 -18.00
N VAL A 219 0.66 -41.16 -16.97
CA VAL A 219 -0.56 -40.62 -16.36
C VAL A 219 -0.72 -39.14 -16.70
N LEU A 220 -1.81 -38.81 -17.39
CA LEU A 220 -2.21 -37.45 -17.69
C LEU A 220 -3.27 -36.97 -16.68
N PHE A 221 -3.02 -35.82 -16.08
CA PHE A 221 -3.96 -35.15 -15.20
C PHE A 221 -4.68 -34.02 -15.94
N VAL A 222 -6.02 -34.03 -15.93
CA VAL A 222 -6.86 -33.05 -16.62
C VAL A 222 -7.70 -32.29 -15.60
N CYS A 223 -7.52 -30.96 -15.55
CA CYS A 223 -8.24 -30.04 -14.67
C CYS A 223 -9.27 -29.19 -15.42
N LYS A 224 -10.16 -28.52 -14.68
CA LYS A 224 -11.18 -27.59 -15.20
C LYS A 224 -12.15 -28.25 -16.20
N LEU A 225 -12.47 -29.51 -15.96
CA LEU A 225 -13.49 -30.21 -16.74
C LEU A 225 -14.86 -29.59 -16.51
N ASN A 226 -15.68 -29.59 -17.55
CA ASN A 226 -17.07 -29.22 -17.40
C ASN A 226 -17.75 -30.25 -16.47
N PRO A 227 -18.51 -29.85 -15.44
CA PRO A 227 -19.17 -30.78 -14.52
C PRO A 227 -20.16 -31.76 -15.19
N VAL A 228 -20.53 -31.53 -16.45
CA VAL A 228 -21.38 -32.42 -17.26
C VAL A 228 -20.56 -33.48 -18.03
N THR A 229 -19.24 -33.34 -18.11
CA THR A 229 -18.36 -34.27 -18.85
C THR A 229 -18.35 -35.66 -18.22
N THR A 230 -18.51 -36.69 -19.04
CA THR A 230 -18.47 -38.11 -18.65
C THR A 230 -17.13 -38.75 -18.97
N ASP A 231 -16.85 -39.88 -18.32
CA ASP A 231 -15.65 -40.67 -18.52
C ASP A 231 -15.55 -41.20 -19.96
N GLU A 232 -16.67 -41.58 -20.58
CA GLU A 232 -16.70 -41.98 -21.99
C GLU A 232 -16.33 -40.83 -22.94
N ASP A 233 -16.75 -39.60 -22.63
CA ASP A 233 -16.39 -38.42 -23.44
C ASP A 233 -14.88 -38.20 -23.45
N LEU A 234 -14.23 -38.37 -22.28
CA LEU A 234 -12.78 -38.24 -22.15
C LEU A 234 -12.05 -39.38 -22.86
N GLU A 235 -12.55 -40.62 -22.76
CA GLU A 235 -11.97 -41.74 -23.48
C GLU A 235 -12.00 -41.50 -24.99
N ILE A 236 -13.12 -40.99 -25.53
CA ILE A 236 -13.24 -40.65 -26.95
C ILE A 236 -12.24 -39.55 -27.34
N ILE A 237 -12.17 -38.46 -26.58
CA ILE A 237 -11.29 -37.33 -26.88
C ILE A 237 -9.83 -37.75 -26.82
N PHE A 238 -9.44 -38.56 -25.85
CA PHE A 238 -8.04 -38.90 -25.59
C PHE A 238 -7.56 -40.18 -26.30
N SER A 239 -8.47 -41.04 -26.78
CA SER A 239 -8.13 -42.22 -27.59
C SER A 239 -7.33 -41.89 -28.86
N ARG A 240 -7.49 -40.66 -29.38
CA ARG A 240 -6.73 -40.17 -30.54
C ARG A 240 -5.23 -39.99 -30.26
N PHE A 241 -4.84 -39.84 -28.99
CA PHE A 241 -3.46 -39.58 -28.59
C PHE A 241 -2.73 -40.87 -28.15
N GLY A 242 -3.47 -41.94 -27.86
CA GLY A 242 -2.90 -43.21 -27.46
C GLY A 242 -3.96 -44.19 -26.98
N LYS A 243 -3.56 -45.45 -26.78
CA LYS A 243 -4.45 -46.47 -26.19
C LYS A 243 -4.55 -46.22 -24.68
N ILE A 244 -5.76 -45.91 -24.22
CA ILE A 244 -6.05 -45.61 -22.81
C ILE A 244 -6.22 -46.93 -22.07
N LYS A 245 -5.57 -47.05 -20.91
CA LYS A 245 -5.68 -48.18 -19.98
C LYS A 245 -6.78 -47.94 -18.94
N CYS A 246 -6.84 -46.71 -18.42
CA CYS A 246 -7.84 -46.30 -17.44
C CYS A 246 -8.16 -44.80 -17.62
N CYS A 247 -9.42 -44.42 -17.52
CA CYS A 247 -9.85 -43.03 -17.43
C CYS A 247 -10.83 -42.92 -16.26
N GLU A 248 -10.52 -42.06 -15.28
CA GLU A 248 -11.35 -41.88 -14.11
C GLU A 248 -11.56 -40.39 -13.82
N ILE A 249 -12.83 -39.96 -13.84
CA ILE A 249 -13.24 -38.64 -13.34
C ILE A 249 -13.46 -38.75 -11.85
N ILE A 250 -12.80 -37.89 -11.07
CA ILE A 250 -12.95 -37.92 -9.62
C ILE A 250 -14.23 -37.20 -9.23
N ARG A 251 -15.05 -37.88 -8.42
CA ARG A 251 -16.35 -37.41 -7.95
C ARG A 251 -16.34 -37.32 -6.44
N ASP A 252 -17.09 -36.36 -5.90
CA ASP A 252 -17.29 -36.23 -4.46
C ASP A 252 -18.03 -37.47 -3.93
N ARG A 253 -17.44 -38.12 -2.91
CA ARG A 253 -17.95 -39.36 -2.30
C ARG A 253 -19.37 -39.23 -1.74
N LYS A 254 -19.80 -38.02 -1.36
CA LYS A 254 -21.12 -37.80 -0.76
C LYS A 254 -22.19 -37.41 -1.77
N THR A 255 -21.84 -36.55 -2.73
CA THR A 255 -22.80 -35.97 -3.68
C THR A 255 -22.75 -36.62 -5.06
N ASN A 256 -21.72 -37.44 -5.31
CA ASN A 256 -21.40 -38.03 -6.62
C ASN A 256 -21.23 -36.98 -7.74
N ALA A 257 -21.05 -35.71 -7.36
CA ALA A 257 -20.80 -34.62 -8.27
C ALA A 257 -19.35 -34.67 -8.75
N SER A 258 -19.13 -34.39 -10.03
CA SER A 258 -17.78 -34.27 -10.59
C SER A 258 -17.00 -33.17 -9.88
N LEU A 259 -15.81 -33.49 -9.38
CA LEU A 259 -14.88 -32.51 -8.83
C LEU A 259 -14.10 -31.78 -9.93
N GLN A 260 -14.48 -31.97 -11.19
CA GLN A 260 -13.95 -31.25 -12.36
C GLN A 260 -12.48 -31.53 -12.67
N TYR A 261 -11.96 -32.69 -12.21
CA TYR A 261 -10.67 -33.22 -12.60
C TYR A 261 -10.71 -34.73 -12.86
N ALA A 262 -9.79 -35.20 -13.70
CA ALA A 262 -9.69 -36.59 -14.11
C ALA A 262 -8.24 -37.05 -14.27
N PHE A 263 -8.03 -38.36 -14.12
CA PHE A 263 -6.77 -39.05 -14.39
C PHE A 263 -6.95 -39.99 -15.57
N ILE A 264 -6.03 -39.92 -16.53
CA ILE A 264 -6.01 -40.75 -17.73
C ILE A 264 -4.68 -41.49 -17.79
N GLU A 265 -4.71 -42.80 -17.66
CA GLU A 265 -3.53 -43.66 -17.77
C GLU A 265 -3.46 -44.24 -19.19
N PHE A 266 -2.33 -44.04 -19.89
CA PHE A 266 -2.06 -44.63 -21.20
C PHE A 266 -1.27 -45.94 -21.08
N GLU A 267 -1.51 -46.88 -22.01
CA GLU A 267 -0.74 -48.13 -22.08
C GLU A 267 0.70 -47.93 -22.56
N GLU A 268 0.96 -46.93 -23.42
CA GLU A 268 2.28 -46.62 -23.99
C GLU A 268 2.58 -45.12 -23.88
N VAL A 269 3.80 -44.77 -23.44
CA VAL A 269 4.29 -43.39 -23.46
C VAL A 269 4.81 -43.07 -24.87
N ARG A 270 3.98 -42.43 -25.70
CA ARG A 270 4.44 -41.89 -27.00
C ARG A 270 4.80 -40.43 -26.86
N TYR A 271 6.09 -40.13 -26.90
CA TYR A 271 6.61 -38.77 -27.01
C TYR A 271 6.27 -38.20 -28.38
N HIS A 272 5.20 -37.40 -28.47
CA HIS A 272 5.08 -36.45 -29.57
C HIS A 272 5.89 -35.20 -29.20
N LYS A 273 7.08 -35.08 -29.83
CA LYS A 273 7.84 -33.82 -29.91
C LYS A 273 7.05 -32.76 -30.66
#